data_AF-A0A3N7GGF1-F1
#
_entry.id   AF-A0A3N7GGF1-F1
#
_cell.length_a   1.000
_cell.length_b   1.000
_cell.length_c   1.000
_cell.angle_alpha   90.00
_cell.angle_beta   90.00
_cell.angle_gamma   90.00
#
_symmetry.space_group_name_H-M   'P 1'
#
loop_
_entity.id
_entity.type
_entity.pdbx_description
1 polymer ?
#
loop_
_entity_poly.entity_id
_entity_poly.type
_entity_poly.pdbx_seq_one_letter_code
_entity_poly.pdbx_strand_id
1 'polypeptide(L)'
;MAGQVRHLKVKNGRFYARIAVPAHLRQIIGKTELVTPLGGERRAAMKALPAAVAMLQRQIATAEASTAGDRQAGPNGPITTADYGRAVWQRYTAALAEDEAKRDRLPSVDAIEVEQDKLMQRAQAGQIALADPLAVLDASLDLLVMKDAQAFDQSARQAKLDALRADLTENRTHLVEHEIDAYLDRHSLTAPEGSAERATLAKRIMRAEIEALQRTLERDQGNYGGKPADPIVTPPAGNPEALLPVKISSLWSGYVKSRVNAGFMKDGGIRQRPVIENLRKFLGHNDARQITRRNLLDWRDELLKTLSAKTTNDIYLSTVRSMLKWAHDEELLPENVAATVRQPKPKKQRAEPRRVCRRLQLLSKVEHH
;
A
#
# COMPACT_ATOMS: atom_id res chain seq x y z
N MET A 1 2.70 42.00 15.80
CA MET A 1 3.35 41.56 14.54
C MET A 1 2.47 40.48 13.92
N ALA A 2 1.62 40.82 12.95
CA ALA A 2 0.72 39.85 12.32
C ALA A 2 1.54 38.84 11.52
N GLY A 3 1.39 37.54 11.82
CA GLY A 3 2.13 36.47 11.16
C GLY A 3 1.93 36.49 9.64
N GLN A 4 3.02 36.27 8.90
CA GLN A 4 3.00 36.20 7.45
C GLN A 4 2.08 35.05 7.01
N VAL A 5 1.03 35.36 6.25
CA VAL A 5 0.08 34.36 5.74
C VAL A 5 0.80 33.48 4.72
N ARG A 6 0.78 32.16 4.94
CA ARG A 6 1.43 31.16 4.08
C ARG A 6 0.93 31.31 2.63
N HIS A 7 1.85 31.23 1.66
CA HIS A 7 1.57 31.38 0.22
C HIS A 7 1.11 32.78 -0.25
N LEU A 8 1.05 33.79 0.62
CA LEU A 8 0.70 35.17 0.24
C LEU A 8 1.97 36.03 0.09
N LYS A 9 2.16 36.64 -1.08
CA LYS A 9 3.23 37.60 -1.38
C LYS A 9 2.64 38.98 -1.63
N VAL A 10 3.24 40.01 -1.04
CA VAL A 10 2.85 41.41 -1.22
C VAL A 10 3.95 42.11 -2.02
N LYS A 11 3.60 42.77 -3.12
CA LYS A 11 4.52 43.57 -3.94
C LYS A 11 3.79 44.79 -4.48
N ASN A 12 4.37 45.98 -4.30
CA ASN A 12 3.85 47.25 -4.80
C ASN A 12 2.35 47.48 -4.46
N GLY A 13 1.95 47.18 -3.22
CA GLY A 13 0.55 47.33 -2.77
C GLY A 13 -0.44 46.32 -3.35
N ARG A 14 0.02 45.30 -4.10
CA ARG A 14 -0.81 44.21 -4.63
C ARG A 14 -0.48 42.87 -3.96
N PHE A 15 -1.48 42.01 -3.90
CA PHE A 15 -1.42 40.67 -3.31
C PHE A 15 -1.28 39.61 -4.40
N TYR A 16 -0.49 38.58 -4.12
CA TYR A 16 -0.22 37.47 -5.02
C TYR A 16 -0.23 36.15 -4.24
N ALA A 17 -0.77 35.08 -4.84
CA ALA A 17 -0.54 33.71 -4.40
C ALA A 17 0.81 33.24 -4.96
N ARG A 18 1.65 32.60 -4.14
CA ARG A 18 2.96 32.06 -4.52
C ARG A 18 3.17 30.65 -4.00
N ILE A 19 3.59 29.76 -4.90
CA ILE A 19 4.08 28.42 -4.56
C ILE A 19 5.44 28.21 -5.22
N ALA A 20 6.39 27.66 -4.45
CA ALA A 20 7.70 27.29 -4.96
C ALA A 20 7.59 26.00 -5.78
N VAL A 21 8.22 25.97 -6.96
CA VAL A 21 8.25 24.77 -7.80
C VAL A 21 9.36 23.83 -7.30
N PRO A 22 9.06 22.55 -7.03
CA PRO A 22 10.04 21.52 -6.70
C PRO A 22 11.20 21.47 -7.69
N ALA A 23 12.43 21.24 -7.21
CA ALA A 23 13.65 21.35 -8.03
C ALA A 23 13.61 20.51 -9.31
N HIS A 24 13.04 19.32 -9.22
CA HIS A 24 12.95 18.35 -10.30
C HIS A 24 11.88 18.68 -11.37
N LEU A 25 11.00 19.67 -11.12
CA LEU A 25 10.00 20.16 -12.08
C LEU A 25 10.40 21.49 -12.72
N ARG A 26 11.46 22.14 -12.23
CA ARG A 26 11.90 23.44 -12.74
C ARG A 26 12.34 23.38 -14.20
N GLN A 27 12.89 22.25 -14.64
CA GLN A 27 13.27 22.03 -16.04
C GLN A 27 12.06 21.91 -16.97
N ILE A 28 10.93 21.39 -16.45
CA ILE A 28 9.71 21.15 -17.23
C ILE A 28 8.81 22.39 -17.23
N ILE A 29 8.58 22.97 -16.06
CA ILE A 29 7.74 24.16 -15.87
C ILE A 29 8.48 25.45 -16.30
N GLY A 30 9.81 25.41 -16.36
CA GLY A 30 10.68 26.55 -16.74
C GLY A 30 10.72 27.69 -15.72
N LYS A 31 10.06 27.55 -14.57
CA LYS A 31 9.93 28.58 -13.52
C LYS A 31 10.31 28.01 -12.16
N THR A 32 10.94 28.83 -11.33
CA THR A 32 11.31 28.50 -9.95
C THR A 32 10.15 28.66 -8.95
N GLU A 33 9.18 29.50 -9.30
CA GLU A 33 8.00 29.79 -8.48
C GLU A 33 6.81 30.13 -9.40
N LEU A 34 5.63 29.62 -9.05
CA LEU A 34 4.38 29.97 -9.70
C LEU A 34 3.69 31.07 -8.90
N VAL A 35 3.21 32.09 -9.59
CA VAL A 35 2.64 33.29 -9.00
C VAL A 35 1.34 33.67 -9.70
N THR A 36 0.27 33.87 -8.93
CA THR A 36 -1.04 34.32 -9.43
C THR A 36 -1.46 35.62 -8.74
N PRO A 37 -1.84 36.68 -9.48
CA PRO A 37 -2.29 37.93 -8.89
C PRO A 37 -3.66 37.78 -8.21
N LEU A 38 -3.81 38.36 -7.01
CA LEU A 38 -5.05 38.35 -6.20
C LEU A 38 -5.70 39.73 -6.06
N GLY A 39 -5.11 40.77 -6.65
CA GLY A 39 -5.64 42.15 -6.65
C GLY A 39 -5.00 43.07 -5.59
N GLY A 40 -5.55 44.28 -5.43
CA GLY A 40 -5.03 45.32 -4.54
C GLY A 40 -5.68 45.38 -3.15
N GLU A 41 -6.84 44.74 -2.95
CA GLU A 41 -7.56 44.79 -1.68
C GLU A 41 -7.27 43.56 -0.82
N ARG A 42 -6.83 43.77 0.42
CA ARG A 42 -6.36 42.70 1.32
C ARG A 42 -7.45 41.68 1.67
N ARG A 43 -8.69 42.12 1.89
CA ARG A 43 -9.82 41.24 2.27
C ARG A 43 -10.23 40.35 1.10
N ALA A 44 -10.39 40.93 -0.08
CA ALA A 44 -10.66 40.18 -1.31
C ALA A 44 -9.54 39.17 -1.61
N ALA A 45 -8.27 39.59 -1.47
CA ALA A 45 -7.13 38.71 -1.70
C ALA A 45 -7.08 37.52 -0.72
N MET A 46 -7.39 37.72 0.57
CA MET A 46 -7.47 36.60 1.52
C MET A 46 -8.58 35.61 1.20
N LYS A 47 -9.73 36.09 0.71
CA LYS A 47 -10.85 35.22 0.30
C LYS A 47 -10.50 34.41 -0.96
N ALA A 48 -9.76 35.00 -1.90
CA ALA A 48 -9.35 34.36 -3.15
C ALA A 48 -8.10 33.47 -3.02
N LEU A 49 -7.30 33.64 -1.96
CA LEU A 49 -6.03 32.94 -1.75
C LEU A 49 -6.14 31.40 -1.82
N PRO A 50 -7.10 30.73 -1.14
CA PRO A 50 -7.17 29.27 -1.16
C PRO A 50 -7.44 28.71 -2.56
N ALA A 51 -8.32 29.35 -3.33
CA ALA A 51 -8.65 28.95 -4.69
C ALA A 51 -7.43 29.08 -5.62
N ALA A 52 -6.71 30.21 -5.53
CA ALA A 52 -5.50 30.42 -6.32
C ALA A 52 -4.38 29.45 -5.94
N VAL A 53 -4.21 29.14 -4.65
CA VAL A 53 -3.24 28.13 -4.18
C VAL A 53 -3.59 26.74 -4.72
N ALA A 54 -4.87 26.35 -4.68
CA ALA A 54 -5.31 25.07 -5.23
C ALA A 54 -5.05 24.95 -6.74
N MET A 55 -5.26 26.02 -7.51
CA MET A 55 -4.92 26.04 -8.93
C MET A 55 -3.41 25.84 -9.18
N LEU A 56 -2.57 26.53 -8.40
CA LEU A 56 -1.12 26.38 -8.51
C LEU A 56 -0.65 24.98 -8.08
N GLN A 57 -1.24 24.40 -7.04
CA GLN A 57 -0.98 23.02 -6.64
C GLN A 57 -1.42 22.02 -7.70
N ARG A 58 -2.58 22.23 -8.34
CA ARG A 58 -3.04 21.39 -9.45
C ARG A 58 -2.07 21.43 -10.62
N GLN A 59 -1.52 22.59 -10.95
CA GLN A 59 -0.52 22.73 -12.02
C GLN A 59 0.77 21.96 -11.71
N ILE A 60 1.20 21.96 -10.45
CA ILE A 60 2.35 21.15 -10.00
C ILE A 60 1.99 19.67 -10.07
N ALA A 61 0.82 19.27 -9.57
CA ALA A 61 0.36 17.88 -9.60
C ALA A 61 0.20 17.33 -11.03
N THR A 62 -0.26 18.15 -11.99
CA THR A 62 -0.30 17.74 -13.41
C THR A 62 1.09 17.57 -13.99
N ALA A 63 2.03 18.46 -13.66
CA ALA A 63 3.42 18.33 -14.11
C ALA A 63 4.10 17.13 -13.45
N GLU A 64 3.82 16.86 -12.17
CA GLU A 64 4.25 15.67 -11.46
C GLU A 64 3.65 14.42 -12.09
N ALA A 65 2.37 14.42 -12.47
CA ALA A 65 1.73 13.28 -13.13
C ALA A 65 2.31 13.02 -14.53
N SER A 66 2.58 14.05 -15.33
CA SER A 66 3.28 13.88 -16.62
C SER A 66 4.71 13.37 -16.44
N THR A 67 5.40 13.82 -15.38
CA THR A 67 6.73 13.32 -15.07
C THR A 67 6.70 11.94 -14.41
N ALA A 68 5.64 11.59 -13.70
CA ALA A 68 5.43 10.27 -13.09
C ALA A 68 5.08 9.23 -14.14
N GLY A 69 4.30 9.61 -15.17
CA GLY A 69 4.14 8.81 -16.39
C GLY A 69 5.49 8.51 -17.05
N ASP A 70 6.41 9.48 -17.06
CA ASP A 70 7.79 9.31 -17.55
C ASP A 70 8.77 8.71 -16.52
N ARG A 71 8.45 8.67 -15.22
CA ARG A 71 9.31 8.14 -14.12
C ARG A 71 8.88 6.79 -13.58
N GLN A 72 7.68 6.32 -13.91
CA GLN A 72 7.33 4.90 -13.81
C GLN A 72 8.04 4.06 -14.88
N ALA A 73 8.63 4.71 -15.90
CA ALA A 73 9.86 4.23 -16.50
C ALA A 73 11.02 4.43 -15.51
N GLY A 74 11.18 3.50 -14.57
CA GLY A 74 12.51 3.25 -13.98
C GLY A 74 13.52 2.96 -15.10
N PRO A 75 14.83 2.93 -14.82
CA PRO A 75 15.78 2.51 -15.85
C PRO A 75 15.38 1.11 -16.30
N ASN A 76 14.88 0.99 -17.53
CA ASN A 76 14.49 -0.24 -18.22
C ASN A 76 15.64 -1.24 -18.15
N GLY A 77 15.68 -1.99 -17.05
CA GLY A 77 16.75 -2.91 -16.74
C GLY A 77 16.58 -4.18 -17.56
N PRO A 78 17.67 -4.82 -18.01
CA PRO A 78 17.58 -6.14 -18.59
C PRO A 78 17.01 -7.13 -17.56
N ILE A 79 16.20 -8.09 -18.01
CA ILE A 79 15.59 -9.11 -17.14
C ILE A 79 16.69 -9.88 -16.39
N THR A 80 16.62 -9.90 -15.05
CA THR A 80 17.57 -10.66 -14.23
C THR A 80 17.08 -12.10 -13.98
N THR A 81 17.99 -12.99 -13.56
CA THR A 81 17.63 -14.38 -13.17
C THR A 81 16.51 -14.45 -12.13
N ALA A 82 16.49 -13.49 -11.19
CA ALA A 82 15.47 -13.40 -10.16
C ALA A 82 14.10 -12.97 -10.72
N ASP A 83 14.08 -12.12 -11.76
CA ASP A 83 12.86 -11.69 -12.43
C ASP A 83 12.17 -12.85 -13.14
N TYR A 84 12.93 -13.76 -13.76
CA TYR A 84 12.32 -14.96 -14.37
C TYR A 84 11.62 -15.83 -13.33
N GLY A 85 12.23 -16.04 -12.15
CA GLY A 85 11.61 -16.83 -11.08
C GLY A 85 10.33 -16.19 -10.55
N ARG A 86 10.33 -14.86 -10.41
CA ARG A 86 9.13 -14.10 -10.04
C ARG A 86 8.03 -14.20 -11.10
N ALA A 87 8.37 -14.04 -12.37
CA ALA A 87 7.41 -14.10 -13.47
C ALA A 87 6.68 -15.44 -13.51
N VAL A 88 7.42 -16.53 -13.41
CA VAL A 88 6.89 -17.90 -13.38
C VAL A 88 5.92 -18.08 -12.22
N TRP A 89 6.35 -17.74 -11.01
CA TRP A 89 5.52 -17.95 -9.82
C TRP A 89 4.27 -17.07 -9.81
N GLN A 90 4.40 -15.80 -10.24
CA GLN A 90 3.26 -14.90 -10.39
C GLN A 90 2.28 -15.43 -11.43
N ARG A 91 2.73 -15.93 -12.58
CA ARG A 91 1.83 -16.52 -13.58
C ARG A 91 1.12 -17.75 -13.04
N TYR A 92 1.86 -18.67 -12.43
CA TYR A 92 1.31 -19.90 -11.86
C TYR A 92 0.22 -19.60 -10.82
N THR A 93 0.50 -18.69 -9.89
CA THR A 93 -0.45 -18.30 -8.85
C THR A 93 -1.65 -17.52 -9.40
N ALA A 94 -1.44 -16.64 -10.39
CA ALA A 94 -2.52 -15.93 -11.05
C ALA A 94 -3.46 -16.88 -11.80
N ALA A 95 -2.94 -17.85 -12.54
CA ALA A 95 -3.74 -18.83 -13.27
C ALA A 95 -4.63 -19.68 -12.33
N LEU A 96 -4.12 -20.06 -11.15
CA LEU A 96 -4.92 -20.75 -10.14
C LEU A 96 -5.99 -19.85 -9.52
N ALA A 97 -5.68 -18.56 -9.30
CA ALA A 97 -6.65 -17.61 -8.77
C ALA A 97 -7.76 -17.28 -9.78
N GLU A 98 -7.43 -17.23 -11.08
CA GLU A 98 -8.39 -17.08 -12.17
C GLU A 98 -9.33 -18.29 -12.28
N ASP A 99 -8.80 -19.53 -12.13
CA ASP A 99 -9.61 -20.75 -12.05
C ASP A 99 -10.60 -20.69 -10.87
N GLU A 100 -10.11 -20.33 -9.67
CA GLU A 100 -10.95 -20.18 -8.47
C GLU A 100 -12.06 -19.15 -8.70
N ALA A 101 -11.69 -17.95 -9.18
CA ALA A 101 -12.64 -16.88 -9.45
C ALA A 101 -13.65 -17.24 -10.57
N LYS A 102 -13.27 -18.11 -11.50
CA LYS A 102 -14.17 -18.59 -12.56
C LYS A 102 -15.15 -19.62 -12.02
N ARG A 103 -14.69 -20.55 -11.18
CA ARG A 103 -15.53 -21.52 -10.47
C ARG A 103 -16.57 -20.83 -9.58
N ASP A 104 -16.17 -19.78 -8.88
CA ASP A 104 -17.09 -18.96 -8.06
C ASP A 104 -18.21 -18.29 -8.87
N ARG A 105 -17.97 -18.04 -10.17
CA ARG A 105 -18.92 -17.42 -11.09
C ARG A 105 -19.75 -18.44 -11.88
N LEU A 106 -19.39 -19.73 -11.84
CA LEU A 106 -20.14 -20.76 -12.58
C LEU A 106 -21.55 -20.89 -11.99
N PRO A 107 -22.56 -21.14 -12.83
CA PRO A 107 -23.91 -21.43 -12.34
C PRO A 107 -23.92 -22.61 -11.38
N SER A 108 -24.56 -22.44 -10.22
CA SER A 108 -24.83 -23.55 -9.33
C SER A 108 -25.95 -24.45 -9.89
N VAL A 109 -26.04 -25.68 -9.39
CA VAL A 109 -27.13 -26.59 -9.73
C VAL A 109 -28.50 -25.94 -9.44
N ASP A 110 -28.65 -25.33 -8.26
CA ASP A 110 -29.87 -24.61 -7.87
C ASP A 110 -30.21 -23.47 -8.85
N ALA A 111 -29.22 -22.72 -9.34
CA ALA A 111 -29.45 -21.64 -10.29
C ALA A 111 -29.93 -22.18 -11.65
N ILE A 112 -29.38 -23.32 -12.10
CA ILE A 112 -29.81 -24.02 -13.32
C ILE A 112 -31.25 -24.51 -13.17
N GLU A 113 -31.61 -25.08 -12.02
CA GLU A 113 -32.98 -25.54 -11.73
C GLU A 113 -33.97 -24.38 -11.74
N VAL A 114 -33.62 -23.24 -11.13
CA VAL A 114 -34.45 -22.02 -11.15
C VAL A 114 -34.70 -21.52 -12.57
N GLU A 115 -33.67 -21.48 -13.44
CA GLU A 115 -33.87 -21.08 -14.84
C GLU A 115 -34.68 -22.11 -15.63
N GLN A 116 -34.51 -23.40 -15.34
CA GLN A 116 -35.33 -24.45 -15.94
C GLN A 116 -36.81 -24.28 -15.56
N ASP A 117 -37.12 -23.99 -14.30
CA ASP A 117 -38.49 -23.74 -13.84
C ASP A 117 -39.11 -22.51 -14.49
N LYS A 118 -38.34 -21.42 -14.62
CA LYS A 118 -38.79 -20.22 -15.35
C LYS A 118 -39.12 -20.54 -16.81
N LEU A 119 -38.29 -21.32 -17.49
CA LEU A 119 -38.54 -21.77 -18.85
C LEU A 119 -39.85 -22.56 -18.94
N MET A 120 -40.05 -23.51 -18.02
CA MET A 120 -41.27 -24.33 -17.97
C MET A 120 -42.53 -23.49 -17.70
N GLN A 121 -42.45 -22.50 -16.80
CA GLN A 121 -43.55 -21.57 -16.54
C GLN A 121 -43.90 -20.73 -17.76
N ARG A 122 -42.90 -20.20 -18.48
CA ARG A 122 -43.12 -19.43 -19.73
C ARG A 122 -43.76 -20.29 -20.81
N ALA A 123 -43.35 -21.56 -20.93
CA ALA A 123 -43.96 -22.51 -21.86
C ALA A 123 -45.44 -22.78 -21.51
N GLN A 124 -45.73 -23.03 -20.22
CA GLN A 124 -47.10 -23.27 -19.75
C GLN A 124 -48.00 -22.04 -19.91
N ALA A 125 -47.46 -20.84 -19.75
CA ALA A 125 -48.17 -19.59 -19.98
C ALA A 125 -48.41 -19.27 -21.47
N GLY A 126 -47.96 -20.13 -22.40
CA GLY A 126 -48.10 -19.93 -23.84
C GLY A 126 -47.25 -18.78 -24.37
N GLN A 127 -46.21 -18.35 -23.64
CA GLN A 127 -45.32 -17.26 -24.02
C GLN A 127 -44.22 -17.71 -25.00
N ILE A 128 -44.15 -19.00 -25.29
CA ILE A 128 -43.18 -19.61 -26.21
C ILE A 128 -43.97 -20.28 -27.32
N ALA A 129 -43.68 -19.92 -28.57
CA ALA A 129 -44.24 -20.57 -29.74
C ALA A 129 -43.59 -21.95 -29.92
N LEU A 130 -44.09 -22.97 -29.22
CA LEU A 130 -43.53 -24.33 -29.21
C LEU A 130 -43.50 -25.01 -30.59
N ALA A 131 -44.32 -24.55 -31.53
CA ALA A 131 -44.32 -25.02 -32.91
C ALA A 131 -43.18 -24.42 -33.76
N ASP A 132 -42.54 -23.33 -33.31
CA ASP A 132 -41.40 -22.70 -33.97
C ASP A 132 -40.09 -23.12 -33.29
N PRO A 133 -39.24 -23.93 -33.97
CA PRO A 133 -37.96 -24.36 -33.41
C PRO A 133 -37.03 -23.21 -33.00
N LEU A 134 -37.07 -22.07 -33.70
CA LEU A 134 -36.22 -20.93 -33.38
C LEU A 134 -36.70 -20.21 -32.11
N ALA A 135 -38.02 -20.12 -31.90
CA ALA A 135 -38.58 -19.58 -30.66
C ALA A 135 -38.26 -20.45 -29.44
N VAL A 136 -38.22 -21.78 -29.62
CA VAL A 136 -37.80 -22.72 -28.57
C VAL A 136 -36.30 -22.57 -28.26
N LEU A 137 -35.46 -22.44 -29.28
CA LEU A 137 -34.02 -22.22 -29.11
C LEU A 137 -33.74 -20.90 -28.37
N ASP A 138 -34.34 -19.80 -28.81
CA ASP A 138 -34.18 -18.48 -28.20
C ASP A 138 -34.59 -18.49 -26.72
N ALA A 139 -35.74 -19.10 -26.40
CA ALA A 139 -36.22 -19.20 -25.03
C ALA A 139 -35.34 -20.08 -24.13
N SER A 140 -34.67 -21.10 -24.69
CA SER A 140 -33.85 -22.06 -23.93
C SER A 140 -32.36 -21.73 -23.89
N LEU A 141 -31.91 -20.72 -24.63
CA LEU A 141 -30.48 -20.42 -24.82
C LEU A 141 -29.74 -20.19 -23.49
N ASP A 142 -30.31 -19.40 -22.58
CA ASP A 142 -29.69 -19.11 -21.27
C ASP A 142 -29.51 -20.40 -20.45
N LEU A 143 -30.52 -21.26 -20.44
CA LEU A 143 -30.46 -22.54 -19.73
C LEU A 143 -29.40 -23.47 -20.32
N LEU A 144 -29.30 -23.54 -21.66
CA LEU A 144 -28.29 -24.34 -22.34
C LEU A 144 -26.88 -23.82 -22.02
N VAL A 145 -26.67 -22.51 -22.10
CA VAL A 145 -25.39 -21.87 -21.73
C VAL A 145 -25.01 -22.20 -20.29
N MET A 146 -25.97 -22.14 -19.35
CA MET A 146 -25.69 -22.44 -17.95
C MET A 146 -25.36 -23.93 -17.72
N LYS A 147 -26.07 -24.85 -18.38
CA LYS A 147 -25.84 -26.30 -18.28
C LYS A 147 -24.48 -26.70 -18.84
N ASP A 148 -24.07 -26.10 -19.96
CA ASP A 148 -22.82 -26.44 -20.63
C ASP A 148 -21.62 -25.62 -20.13
N ALA A 149 -21.84 -24.60 -19.27
CA ALA A 149 -20.79 -23.69 -18.81
C ALA A 149 -19.58 -24.41 -18.21
N GLN A 150 -19.81 -25.43 -17.36
CA GLN A 150 -18.73 -26.20 -16.74
C GLN A 150 -17.97 -27.07 -17.74
N ALA A 151 -18.70 -27.77 -18.63
CA ALA A 151 -18.10 -28.62 -19.65
C ALA A 151 -17.30 -27.80 -20.66
N PHE A 152 -17.81 -26.64 -21.06
CA PHE A 152 -17.12 -25.70 -21.94
C PHE A 152 -15.85 -25.17 -21.29
N ASP A 153 -15.90 -24.79 -20.01
CA ASP A 153 -14.71 -24.35 -19.28
C ASP A 153 -13.63 -25.43 -19.21
N GLN A 154 -14.01 -26.65 -18.84
CA GLN A 154 -13.09 -27.79 -18.78
C GLN A 154 -12.47 -28.09 -20.16
N SER A 155 -13.29 -28.08 -21.22
CA SER A 155 -12.83 -28.28 -22.60
C SER A 155 -11.87 -27.18 -23.05
N ALA A 156 -12.16 -25.91 -22.73
CA ALA A 156 -11.30 -24.78 -23.06
C ALA A 156 -9.94 -24.88 -22.33
N ARG A 157 -9.94 -25.27 -21.04
CA ARG A 157 -8.71 -25.50 -20.26
C ARG A 157 -7.88 -26.63 -20.84
N GLN A 158 -8.50 -27.74 -21.23
CA GLN A 158 -7.84 -28.87 -21.88
C GLN A 158 -7.25 -28.47 -23.23
N ALA A 159 -8.02 -27.79 -24.08
CA ALA A 159 -7.55 -27.30 -25.37
C ALA A 159 -6.35 -26.34 -25.23
N LYS A 160 -6.39 -25.44 -24.24
CA LYS A 160 -5.28 -24.53 -23.93
C LYS A 160 -4.03 -25.29 -23.47
N LEU A 161 -4.20 -26.31 -22.63
CA LEU A 161 -3.10 -27.15 -22.17
C LEU A 161 -2.41 -27.87 -23.32
N ASP A 162 -3.19 -28.45 -24.23
CA ASP A 162 -2.66 -29.18 -25.39
C ASP A 162 -1.98 -28.24 -26.38
N ALA A 163 -2.56 -27.05 -26.62
CA ALA A 163 -1.96 -26.02 -27.47
C ALA A 163 -0.62 -25.52 -26.90
N LEU A 164 -0.54 -25.23 -25.60
CA LEU A 164 0.70 -24.80 -24.94
C LEU A 164 1.79 -25.88 -25.01
N ARG A 165 1.43 -27.15 -24.89
CA ARG A 165 2.37 -28.28 -25.02
C ARG A 165 2.90 -28.40 -26.44
N ALA A 166 2.03 -28.33 -27.45
CA ALA A 166 2.42 -28.36 -28.86
C ALA A 166 3.35 -27.20 -29.21
N ASP A 167 3.02 -25.99 -28.76
CA ASP A 167 3.84 -24.81 -28.95
C ASP A 167 5.22 -24.91 -28.31
N LEU A 168 5.32 -25.53 -27.13
CA LEU A 168 6.61 -25.73 -26.48
C LEU A 168 7.51 -26.69 -27.29
N THR A 169 6.92 -27.72 -27.93
CA THR A 169 7.63 -28.64 -28.83
C THR A 169 8.08 -27.94 -30.11
N GLU A 170 7.23 -27.09 -30.68
CA GLU A 170 7.52 -26.34 -31.92
C GLU A 170 8.31 -25.05 -31.67
N ASN A 171 8.65 -24.75 -30.41
CA ASN A 171 9.34 -23.52 -30.01
C ASN A 171 8.59 -22.23 -30.40
N ARG A 172 7.25 -22.29 -30.43
CA ARG A 172 6.36 -21.14 -30.63
C ARG A 172 5.96 -20.54 -29.28
N THR A 173 5.86 -19.22 -29.20
CA THR A 173 5.57 -18.50 -27.94
C THR A 173 4.33 -17.61 -28.00
N HIS A 174 3.62 -17.61 -29.14
CA HIS A 174 2.53 -16.69 -29.45
C HIS A 174 1.40 -16.65 -28.42
N LEU A 175 1.05 -17.78 -27.79
CA LEU A 175 -0.02 -17.86 -26.79
C LEU A 175 0.27 -17.06 -25.50
N VAL A 176 1.54 -16.79 -25.20
CA VAL A 176 1.94 -16.09 -23.97
C VAL A 176 2.52 -14.70 -24.20
N GLU A 177 2.61 -14.23 -25.45
CA GLU A 177 3.22 -12.92 -25.77
C GLU A 177 2.50 -11.76 -25.06
N HIS A 178 1.17 -11.78 -25.04
CA HIS A 178 0.38 -10.75 -24.34
C HIS A 178 0.63 -10.75 -22.81
N GLU A 179 0.85 -11.92 -22.21
CA GLU A 179 1.18 -12.05 -20.78
C GLU A 179 2.60 -11.54 -20.48
N ILE A 180 3.52 -11.77 -21.42
CA ILE A 180 4.89 -11.26 -21.34
C ILE A 180 4.85 -9.73 -21.37
N ASP A 181 4.16 -9.13 -22.34
CA ASP A 181 4.06 -7.67 -22.47
C ASP A 181 3.44 -7.06 -21.20
N ALA A 182 2.32 -7.61 -20.73
CA ALA A 182 1.68 -7.16 -19.49
C ALA A 182 2.61 -7.29 -18.26
N TYR A 183 3.44 -8.32 -18.21
CA TYR A 183 4.43 -8.50 -17.14
C TYR A 183 5.57 -7.48 -17.24
N LEU A 184 6.14 -7.29 -18.44
CA LEU A 184 7.22 -6.34 -18.67
C LEU A 184 6.78 -4.91 -18.34
N ASP A 185 5.58 -4.53 -18.78
CA ASP A 185 4.99 -3.21 -18.52
C ASP A 185 4.75 -2.98 -17.02
N ARG A 186 4.21 -3.99 -16.31
CA ARG A 186 3.92 -3.90 -14.87
C ARG A 186 5.18 -3.73 -14.02
N HIS A 187 6.30 -4.33 -14.45
CA HIS A 187 7.56 -4.36 -13.70
C HIS A 187 8.62 -3.41 -14.27
N SER A 188 8.29 -2.58 -15.26
CA SER A 188 9.21 -1.66 -15.94
C SER A 188 10.48 -2.36 -16.44
N LEU A 189 10.31 -3.56 -17.00
CA LEU A 189 11.39 -4.39 -17.57
C LEU A 189 11.41 -4.28 -19.09
N THR A 190 12.56 -4.55 -19.72
CA THR A 190 12.65 -4.55 -21.18
C THR A 190 13.23 -5.86 -21.69
N ALA A 191 12.47 -6.48 -22.60
CA ALA A 191 12.91 -7.59 -23.44
C ALA A 191 12.31 -7.40 -24.85
N PRO A 192 13.12 -6.94 -25.82
CA PRO A 192 12.66 -6.71 -27.18
C PRO A 192 12.09 -7.97 -27.83
N GLU A 193 11.19 -7.80 -28.81
CA GLU A 193 10.73 -8.92 -29.63
C GLU A 193 11.92 -9.61 -30.32
N GLY A 194 11.90 -10.94 -30.33
CA GLY A 194 12.99 -11.76 -30.87
C GLY A 194 14.24 -11.87 -29.99
N SER A 195 14.27 -11.24 -28.79
CA SER A 195 15.41 -11.38 -27.88
C SER A 195 15.46 -12.77 -27.22
N ALA A 196 16.67 -13.23 -26.87
CA ALA A 196 16.87 -14.51 -26.19
C ALA A 196 16.26 -14.51 -24.78
N GLU A 197 16.27 -13.35 -24.11
CA GLU A 197 15.65 -13.11 -22.82
C GLU A 197 14.14 -13.28 -22.90
N ARG A 198 13.50 -12.68 -23.93
CA ARG A 198 12.06 -12.82 -24.16
C ARG A 198 11.68 -14.27 -24.44
N ALA A 199 12.42 -14.96 -25.31
CA ALA A 199 12.19 -16.37 -25.60
C ALA A 199 12.35 -17.26 -24.34
N THR A 200 13.31 -16.93 -23.48
CA THR A 200 13.51 -17.64 -22.20
C THR A 200 12.36 -17.38 -21.24
N LEU A 201 11.90 -16.14 -21.12
CA LEU A 201 10.76 -15.75 -20.31
C LEU A 201 9.49 -16.48 -20.79
N ALA A 202 9.24 -16.45 -22.09
CA ALA A 202 8.09 -17.09 -22.73
C ALA A 202 8.00 -18.58 -22.39
N LYS A 203 9.08 -19.34 -22.62
CA LYS A 203 9.12 -20.78 -22.31
C LYS A 203 8.85 -21.07 -20.84
N ARG A 204 9.37 -20.23 -19.95
CA ARG A 204 9.18 -20.38 -18.50
C ARG A 204 7.74 -20.07 -18.09
N ILE A 205 7.12 -19.04 -18.67
CA ILE A 205 5.70 -18.71 -18.46
C ILE A 205 4.79 -19.83 -18.99
N MET A 206 5.07 -20.35 -20.20
CA MET A 206 4.33 -21.49 -20.76
C MET A 206 4.38 -22.71 -19.84
N ARG A 207 5.56 -23.04 -19.30
CA ARG A 207 5.72 -24.14 -18.33
C ARG A 207 4.93 -23.90 -17.05
N ALA A 208 4.94 -22.67 -16.53
CA ALA A 208 4.13 -22.28 -15.37
C ALA A 208 2.63 -22.48 -15.62
N GLU A 209 2.17 -22.12 -16.82
CA GLU A 209 0.77 -22.20 -17.20
C GLU A 209 0.30 -23.64 -17.46
N ILE A 210 1.15 -24.47 -18.07
CA ILE A 210 0.92 -25.91 -18.23
C ILE A 210 0.72 -26.56 -16.85
N GLU A 211 1.62 -26.30 -15.90
CA GLU A 211 1.53 -26.83 -14.53
C GLU A 211 0.24 -26.36 -13.83
N ALA A 212 -0.10 -25.07 -13.95
CA ALA A 212 -1.34 -24.53 -13.38
C ALA A 212 -2.58 -25.22 -13.97
N LEU A 213 -2.68 -25.32 -15.30
CA LEU A 213 -3.80 -25.98 -15.98
C LEU A 213 -3.92 -27.45 -15.58
N GLN A 214 -2.81 -28.17 -15.47
CA GLN A 214 -2.82 -29.54 -14.96
C GLN A 214 -3.40 -29.63 -13.55
N ARG A 215 -3.05 -28.70 -12.65
CA ARG A 215 -3.64 -28.67 -11.30
C ARG A 215 -5.15 -28.40 -11.36
N THR A 216 -5.62 -27.53 -12.25
CA THR A 216 -7.07 -27.27 -12.38
C THR A 216 -7.84 -28.52 -12.83
N LEU A 217 -7.26 -29.32 -13.74
CA LEU A 217 -7.88 -30.57 -14.22
C LEU A 217 -7.86 -31.68 -13.15
N GLU A 218 -6.82 -31.72 -12.31
CA GLU A 218 -6.77 -32.63 -11.15
C GLU A 218 -7.86 -32.29 -10.12
N ARG A 219 -8.10 -30.99 -9.88
CA ARG A 219 -9.18 -30.53 -8.98
C ARG A 219 -10.55 -30.99 -9.46
N ASP A 220 -10.80 -31.00 -10.77
CA ASP A 220 -12.06 -31.51 -11.34
C ASP A 220 -12.28 -33.01 -11.06
N GLN A 221 -11.20 -33.76 -10.87
CA GLN A 221 -11.24 -35.17 -10.49
C GLN A 221 -11.29 -35.37 -8.95
N GLY A 222 -11.39 -34.28 -8.18
CA GLY A 222 -11.37 -34.32 -6.72
C GLY A 222 -9.97 -34.49 -6.12
N ASN A 223 -8.90 -34.37 -6.92
CA ASN A 223 -7.52 -34.45 -6.44
C ASN A 223 -6.96 -33.05 -6.17
N TYR A 224 -6.91 -32.68 -4.89
CA TYR A 224 -6.38 -31.38 -4.44
C TYR A 224 -4.94 -31.47 -3.92
N GLY A 225 -4.30 -32.64 -3.98
CA GLY A 225 -2.95 -32.88 -3.46
C GLY A 225 -1.81 -32.51 -4.41
N GLY A 226 -2.12 -32.07 -5.63
CA GLY A 226 -1.15 -31.78 -6.67
C GLY A 226 -0.18 -30.65 -6.31
N LYS A 227 1.12 -30.93 -6.37
CA LYS A 227 2.19 -29.93 -6.25
C LYS A 227 2.83 -29.68 -7.63
N PRO A 228 3.40 -28.49 -7.92
CA PRO A 228 4.11 -28.28 -9.17
C PRO A 228 5.19 -29.35 -9.36
N ALA A 229 5.17 -30.06 -10.50
CA ALA A 229 6.16 -31.09 -10.79
C ALA A 229 7.45 -30.46 -11.36
N ASP A 230 7.31 -29.36 -12.08
CA ASP A 230 8.42 -28.62 -12.67
C ASP A 230 9.26 -27.85 -11.62
N PRO A 231 10.59 -28.08 -11.53
CA PRO A 231 11.48 -27.35 -10.62
C PRO A 231 11.52 -25.83 -10.83
N ILE A 232 11.14 -25.33 -12.01
CA ILE A 232 11.11 -23.90 -12.31
C ILE A 232 9.93 -23.23 -11.60
N VAL A 233 8.83 -23.95 -11.38
CA VAL A 233 7.61 -23.45 -10.73
C VAL A 233 7.76 -23.59 -9.22
N THR A 234 8.70 -22.82 -8.67
CA THR A 234 8.94 -22.76 -7.23
C THR A 234 8.70 -21.36 -6.70
N PRO A 235 8.21 -21.22 -5.45
CA PRO A 235 8.09 -19.91 -4.83
C PRO A 235 9.45 -19.21 -4.84
N PRO A 236 9.55 -17.97 -5.35
CA PRO A 236 10.82 -17.26 -5.39
C PRO A 236 11.33 -17.12 -3.96
N ALA A 237 12.61 -17.42 -3.76
CA ALA A 237 13.26 -17.22 -2.47
C ALA A 237 13.26 -15.72 -2.14
N GLY A 238 12.38 -15.32 -1.22
CA GLY A 238 12.26 -13.95 -0.75
C GLY A 238 11.01 -13.25 -1.27
N ASN A 239 10.19 -12.81 -0.33
CA ASN A 239 9.04 -11.95 -0.53
C ASN A 239 9.46 -10.69 -1.34
N PRO A 240 9.00 -10.50 -2.59
CA PRO A 240 9.51 -9.44 -3.45
C PRO A 240 8.91 -8.06 -3.15
N GLU A 241 8.13 -7.93 -2.08
CA GLU A 241 7.71 -6.63 -1.53
C GLU A 241 8.31 -6.36 -0.15
N ALA A 242 9.51 -6.90 0.12
CA ALA A 242 10.37 -6.32 1.13
C ALA A 242 10.90 -4.98 0.60
N LEU A 243 10.03 -3.96 0.57
CA LEU A 243 10.43 -2.57 0.44
C LEU A 243 11.68 -2.38 1.29
N LEU A 244 12.79 -1.93 0.69
CA LEU A 244 14.12 -1.90 1.34
C LEU A 244 13.96 -1.62 2.83
N PRO A 245 14.34 -2.55 3.73
CA PRO A 245 13.97 -2.50 5.12
C PRO A 245 14.42 -1.16 5.68
N VAL A 246 13.46 -0.35 6.15
CA VAL A 246 13.76 0.96 6.71
C VAL A 246 14.32 0.68 8.09
N LYS A 247 15.65 0.60 8.17
CA LYS A 247 16.34 0.23 9.40
C LYS A 247 15.98 1.24 10.50
N ILE A 248 15.44 0.78 11.63
CA ILE A 248 15.10 1.62 12.80
C ILE A 248 16.32 2.44 13.24
N SER A 249 17.51 1.85 13.17
CA SER A 249 18.77 2.55 13.45
C SER A 249 19.10 3.69 12.48
N SER A 250 18.79 3.51 11.19
CA SER A 250 18.99 4.54 10.16
C SER A 250 17.98 5.67 10.35
N LEU A 251 16.73 5.31 10.60
CA LEU A 251 15.63 6.23 10.85
C LEU A 251 15.90 7.08 12.11
N TRP A 252 16.39 6.48 13.19
CA TRP A 252 16.82 7.21 14.38
C TRP A 252 17.95 8.21 14.08
N SER A 253 18.96 7.79 13.31
CA SER A 253 20.08 8.65 12.95
C SER A 253 19.64 9.84 12.08
N GLY A 254 18.74 9.61 11.12
CA GLY A 254 18.13 10.66 10.31
C GLY A 254 17.30 11.64 11.15
N TYR A 255 16.49 11.11 12.07
CA TYR A 255 15.69 11.92 13.00
C TYR A 255 16.57 12.82 13.87
N VAL A 256 17.64 12.28 14.47
CA VAL A 256 18.58 13.07 15.29
C VAL A 256 19.21 14.19 14.46
N LYS A 257 19.70 13.89 13.25
CA LYS A 257 20.27 14.91 12.35
C LYS A 257 19.27 16.02 12.03
N SER A 258 18.03 15.67 11.69
CA SER A 258 16.96 16.64 11.42
C SER A 258 16.68 17.54 12.64
N ARG A 259 16.60 16.97 13.84
CA ARG A 259 16.34 17.72 15.09
C ARG A 259 17.50 18.62 15.49
N VAL A 260 18.75 18.16 15.33
CA VAL A 260 19.96 18.95 15.57
C VAL A 260 20.05 20.13 14.62
N ASN A 261 19.78 19.91 13.32
CA ASN A 261 19.74 20.99 12.31
C ASN A 261 18.67 22.03 12.62
N ALA A 262 17.54 21.62 13.19
CA ALA A 262 16.48 22.52 13.64
C ALA A 262 16.80 23.25 14.98
N GLY A 263 18.00 23.08 15.53
CA GLY A 263 18.45 23.71 16.77
C GLY A 263 17.95 23.05 18.07
N PHE A 264 17.29 21.90 17.96
CA PHE A 264 16.85 21.08 19.09
C PHE A 264 17.86 19.97 19.39
N MET A 265 17.73 19.30 20.54
CA MET A 265 18.51 18.09 20.86
C MET A 265 20.05 18.33 20.84
N LYS A 266 20.52 19.32 21.61
CA LYS A 266 21.95 19.67 21.73
C LYS A 266 22.85 18.48 22.12
N ASP A 267 22.30 17.52 22.85
CA ASP A 267 23.00 16.30 23.28
C ASP A 267 23.10 15.22 22.18
N GLY A 268 22.74 15.52 20.92
CA GLY A 268 22.83 14.55 19.80
C GLY A 268 21.99 13.28 19.99
N GLY A 269 20.95 13.34 20.83
CA GLY A 269 20.05 12.21 21.10
C GLY A 269 20.60 11.16 22.06
N ILE A 270 21.71 11.42 22.76
CA ILE A 270 22.37 10.47 23.68
C ILE A 270 21.39 9.91 24.73
N ARG A 271 20.52 10.76 25.29
CA ARG A 271 19.56 10.35 26.33
C ARG A 271 18.45 9.44 25.82
N GLN A 272 18.08 9.58 24.55
CA GLN A 272 16.98 8.85 23.92
C GLN A 272 17.45 7.60 23.17
N ARG A 273 18.75 7.48 22.88
CA ARG A 273 19.34 6.31 22.22
C ARG A 273 19.05 4.97 22.93
N PRO A 274 19.15 4.85 24.27
CA PRO A 274 18.82 3.61 24.97
C PRO A 274 17.36 3.17 24.81
N VAL A 275 16.44 4.12 24.60
CA VAL A 275 15.02 3.82 24.34
C VAL A 275 14.85 3.08 23.02
N ILE A 276 15.55 3.52 21.98
CA ILE A 276 15.50 2.90 20.65
C ILE A 276 16.17 1.53 20.66
N GLU A 277 17.27 1.38 21.39
CA GLU A 277 17.95 0.09 21.57
C GLU A 277 17.06 -0.91 22.33
N ASN A 278 16.34 -0.45 23.36
CA ASN A 278 15.36 -1.25 24.08
C ASN A 278 14.20 -1.70 23.18
N LEU A 279 13.64 -0.79 22.37
CA LEU A 279 12.59 -1.11 21.41
C LEU A 279 13.08 -2.17 20.40
N ARG A 280 14.29 -2.02 19.86
CA ARG A 280 14.90 -2.98 18.93
C ARG A 280 15.06 -4.36 19.56
N LYS A 281 15.51 -4.40 20.82
CA LYS A 281 15.69 -5.65 21.57
C LYS A 281 14.34 -6.34 21.81
N PHE A 282 13.28 -5.58 22.09
CA PHE A 282 11.94 -6.12 22.28
C PHE A 282 11.32 -6.65 20.98
N LEU A 283 11.47 -5.92 19.86
CA LEU A 283 10.92 -6.32 18.57
C LEU A 283 11.66 -7.50 17.92
N GLY A 284 12.94 -7.71 18.24
CA GLY A 284 13.75 -8.78 17.63
C GLY A 284 14.12 -8.53 16.16
N HIS A 285 13.57 -7.49 15.52
CA HIS A 285 13.90 -7.05 14.17
C HIS A 285 14.33 -5.57 14.15
N ASN A 286 15.03 -5.17 13.08
CA ASN A 286 15.47 -3.78 12.85
C ASN A 286 14.65 -3.08 11.76
N ASP A 287 13.55 -3.66 11.29
CA ASP A 287 12.70 -3.07 10.25
C ASP A 287 11.59 -2.21 10.84
N ALA A 288 11.54 -0.93 10.48
CA ALA A 288 10.52 0.01 10.92
C ALA A 288 9.16 -0.21 10.23
N ARG A 289 9.13 -0.83 9.04
CA ARG A 289 7.88 -1.11 8.30
C ARG A 289 7.07 -2.24 8.93
N GLN A 290 7.74 -3.14 9.67
CA GLN A 290 7.11 -4.26 10.37
C GLN A 290 6.56 -3.86 11.75
N ILE A 291 6.75 -2.61 12.18
CA ILE A 291 6.22 -2.14 13.46
C ILE A 291 4.70 -1.99 13.33
N THR A 292 3.96 -2.83 14.06
CA THR A 292 2.51 -2.68 14.17
C THR A 292 2.13 -1.93 15.45
N ARG A 293 0.90 -1.41 15.50
CA ARG A 293 0.33 -0.81 16.71
C ARG A 293 0.30 -1.82 17.88
N ARG A 294 0.05 -3.10 17.60
CA ARG A 294 0.02 -4.17 18.61
C ARG A 294 1.39 -4.32 19.27
N ASN A 295 2.46 -4.38 18.47
CA ASN A 295 3.84 -4.48 18.98
C ASN A 295 4.19 -3.32 19.93
N LEU A 296 3.73 -2.09 19.63
CA LEU A 296 3.97 -0.93 20.49
C LEU A 296 3.18 -0.95 21.80
N LEU A 297 1.97 -1.53 21.81
CA LEU A 297 1.19 -1.73 23.04
C LEU A 297 1.80 -2.82 23.91
N ASP A 298 2.23 -3.93 23.30
CA ASP A 298 2.86 -5.04 24.02
C ASP A 298 4.20 -4.59 24.60
N TRP A 299 4.97 -3.78 23.85
CA TRP A 299 6.19 -3.15 24.36
C TRP A 299 5.91 -2.21 25.54
N ARG A 300 4.84 -1.40 25.47
CA ARG A 300 4.42 -0.54 26.58
C ARG A 300 4.10 -1.37 27.82
N ASP A 301 3.35 -2.45 27.66
CA ASP A 301 2.91 -3.30 28.77
C ASP A 301 4.10 -4.02 29.41
N GLU A 302 5.10 -4.40 28.62
CA GLU A 302 6.39 -4.91 29.12
C GLU A 302 7.18 -3.84 29.91
N LEU A 303 7.23 -2.61 29.41
CA LEU A 303 7.89 -1.50 30.12
C LEU A 303 7.20 -1.18 31.45
N LEU A 304 5.87 -1.32 31.55
CA LEU A 304 5.13 -1.05 32.79
C LEU A 304 5.42 -2.07 33.90
N LYS A 305 6.00 -3.24 33.59
CA LYS A 305 6.45 -4.20 34.62
C LYS A 305 7.67 -3.70 35.40
N THR A 306 8.49 -2.85 34.79
CA THR A 306 9.79 -2.43 35.34
C THR A 306 9.89 -0.92 35.59
N LEU A 307 9.11 -0.10 34.87
CA LEU A 307 9.19 1.36 34.86
C LEU A 307 7.85 1.99 35.26
N SER A 308 7.93 3.20 35.83
CA SER A 308 6.72 3.96 36.17
C SER A 308 5.93 4.38 34.92
N ALA A 309 4.59 4.42 35.03
CA ALA A 309 3.72 4.87 33.95
C ALA A 309 4.07 6.29 33.42
N LYS A 310 4.62 7.15 34.30
CA LYS A 310 5.10 8.48 33.91
C LYS A 310 6.33 8.38 33.00
N THR A 311 7.31 7.56 33.37
CA THR A 311 8.55 7.35 32.61
C THR A 311 8.24 6.71 31.24
N THR A 312 7.39 5.68 31.22
CA THR A 312 6.98 4.99 30.00
C THR A 312 6.30 5.95 29.01
N ASN A 313 5.39 6.80 29.49
CA ASN A 313 4.70 7.76 28.62
C ASN A 313 5.60 8.91 28.16
N ASP A 314 6.30 9.55 29.10
CA ASP A 314 6.96 10.85 28.86
C ASP A 314 8.33 10.72 28.21
N ILE A 315 8.98 9.56 28.32
CA ILE A 315 10.32 9.33 27.78
C ILE A 315 10.28 8.27 26.66
N TYR A 316 9.74 7.09 26.93
CA TYR A 316 9.82 5.98 25.97
C TYR A 316 8.85 6.16 24.80
N LEU A 317 7.55 6.19 25.09
CA LEU A 317 6.51 6.36 24.05
C LEU A 317 6.63 7.71 23.35
N SER A 318 6.97 8.78 24.06
CA SER A 318 7.13 10.11 23.46
C SER A 318 8.26 10.15 22.41
N THR A 319 9.38 9.47 22.68
CA THR A 319 10.53 9.38 21.77
C THR A 319 10.15 8.62 20.50
N VAL A 320 9.57 7.43 20.64
CA VAL A 320 9.19 6.58 19.50
C VAL A 320 8.09 7.24 18.66
N ARG A 321 7.10 7.88 19.29
CA ARG A 321 6.07 8.66 18.60
C ARG A 321 6.66 9.80 17.78
N SER A 322 7.61 10.53 18.33
CA SER A 322 8.22 11.68 17.65
C SER A 322 9.06 11.23 16.46
N MET A 323 9.78 10.11 16.62
CA MET A 323 10.58 9.48 15.58
C MET A 323 9.71 8.97 14.41
N LEU A 324 8.65 8.20 14.71
CA LEU A 324 7.76 7.64 13.67
C LEU A 324 6.88 8.70 13.03
N LYS A 325 6.50 9.75 13.76
CA LYS A 325 5.85 10.93 13.18
C LYS A 325 6.74 11.63 12.16
N TRP A 326 8.00 11.89 12.52
CA TRP A 326 8.95 12.49 11.59
C TRP A 326 9.17 11.62 10.35
N ALA A 327 9.29 10.31 10.52
CA ALA A 327 9.46 9.39 9.39
C ALA A 327 8.25 9.37 8.44
N HIS A 328 7.03 9.50 8.97
CA HIS A 328 5.83 9.67 8.15
C HIS A 328 5.80 11.05 7.46
N ASP A 329 6.14 12.12 8.17
CA ASP A 329 6.15 13.48 7.63
C ASP A 329 7.20 13.67 6.50
N GLU A 330 8.29 12.89 6.51
CA GLU A 330 9.32 12.84 5.46
C GLU A 330 9.09 11.73 4.42
N GLU A 331 7.90 11.10 4.40
CA GLU A 331 7.51 10.04 3.45
C GLU A 331 8.42 8.79 3.49
N LEU A 332 9.17 8.57 4.58
CA LEU A 332 10.00 7.37 4.78
C LEU A 332 9.17 6.16 5.24
N LEU A 333 8.01 6.41 5.84
CA LEU A 333 7.03 5.38 6.23
C LEU A 333 5.64 5.75 5.69
N PRO A 334 4.88 4.78 5.16
CA PRO A 334 3.55 5.04 4.59
C PRO A 334 2.50 5.37 5.65
N GLU A 335 2.66 4.90 6.89
CA GLU A 335 1.70 5.12 7.98
C GLU A 335 2.40 5.40 9.32
N ASN A 336 1.81 6.28 10.13
CA ASN A 336 2.24 6.54 11.49
C ASN A 336 1.49 5.68 12.54
N VAL A 337 1.95 4.45 12.73
CA VAL A 337 1.38 3.48 13.68
C VAL A 337 1.42 3.91 15.15
N ALA A 338 2.27 4.88 15.52
CA ALA A 338 2.46 5.31 16.91
C ALA A 338 1.56 6.49 17.33
N ALA A 339 0.82 7.11 16.40
CA ALA A 339 0.07 8.34 16.65
C ALA A 339 -0.89 8.25 17.86
N THR A 340 -1.57 7.10 18.00
CA THR A 340 -2.59 6.86 19.03
C THR A 340 -2.10 6.07 20.25
N VAL A 341 -0.85 5.61 20.26
CA VAL A 341 -0.30 4.86 21.40
C VAL A 341 0.06 5.85 22.52
N ARG A 342 -0.65 5.77 23.65
CA ARG A 342 -0.46 6.61 24.84
C ARG A 342 -0.69 5.79 26.11
N GLN A 343 -0.11 6.24 27.22
CA GLN A 343 -0.40 5.71 28.55
C GLN A 343 -1.03 6.81 29.41
N PRO A 344 -2.24 6.61 29.97
CA PRO A 344 -2.86 7.58 30.87
C PRO A 344 -2.00 7.79 32.11
N LYS A 345 -1.81 9.05 32.49
CA LYS A 345 -1.04 9.42 33.69
C LYS A 345 -1.92 9.29 34.93
N PRO A 346 -1.43 8.72 36.04
CA PRO A 346 -2.14 8.79 37.31
C PRO A 346 -2.31 10.25 37.73
N LYS A 347 -3.52 10.62 38.21
CA LYS A 347 -3.82 11.98 38.69
C LYS A 347 -2.87 12.32 39.84
N LYS A 348 -2.25 13.49 39.75
CA LYS A 348 -1.36 14.03 40.81
C LYS A 348 -2.22 14.32 42.04
N GLN A 349 -2.10 13.54 43.12
CA GLN A 349 -2.69 13.91 44.41
C GLN A 349 -2.02 15.20 44.89
N ARG A 350 -2.83 16.24 45.10
CA ARG A 350 -2.35 17.55 45.56
C ARG A 350 -2.04 17.40 47.05
N ALA A 351 -0.75 17.45 47.42
CA ALA A 351 -0.37 17.53 48.82
C ALA A 351 -0.94 18.82 49.41
N GLU A 352 -1.79 18.69 50.41
CA GLU A 352 -2.36 19.81 51.16
C GLU A 352 -1.21 20.51 51.92
N PRO A 353 -1.07 21.85 51.82
CA PRO A 353 0.02 22.53 52.51
C PRO A 353 -0.20 22.43 54.02
N ARG A 354 0.71 21.73 54.73
CA ARG A 354 0.77 21.76 56.20
C ARG A 354 0.92 23.22 56.64
N ARG A 355 -0.14 23.78 57.24
CA ARG A 355 -0.14 25.09 57.88
C ARG A 355 0.96 25.12 58.94
N VAL A 356 1.98 25.95 58.74
CA VAL A 356 2.91 26.32 59.82
C VAL A 356 2.14 27.24 60.77
N CYS A 357 1.85 26.73 61.97
CA CYS A 357 1.17 27.48 63.02
C CYS A 357 2.13 28.54 63.59
N ARG A 358 2.08 29.77 63.07
CA ARG A 358 2.77 30.93 63.62
C ARG A 358 1.82 31.65 64.58
N ARG A 359 1.69 31.14 65.81
CA ARG A 359 1.00 31.84 66.90
C ARG A 359 1.61 31.45 68.23
N LEU A 360 2.58 32.26 68.69
CA LEU A 360 2.91 32.56 70.10
C LEU A 360 4.31 33.20 70.18
N GLN A 361 4.39 34.46 69.75
CA GLN A 361 5.40 35.40 70.23
C GLN A 361 4.71 36.77 70.22
N LEU A 362 3.94 37.02 71.28
CA LEU A 362 3.43 38.31 71.75
C LEU A 362 2.45 37.97 72.88
N LEU A 363 2.97 37.90 74.12
CA LEU A 363 2.30 38.10 75.41
C LEU A 363 3.17 37.48 76.53
N SER A 364 4.21 38.23 76.94
CA SER A 364 4.91 38.07 78.22
C SER A 364 5.78 39.32 78.44
N LYS A 365 5.14 40.49 78.35
CA LYS A 365 5.76 41.76 78.71
C LYS A 365 4.71 42.65 79.38
N VAL A 366 4.07 42.10 80.42
CA VAL A 366 3.37 42.82 81.49
C VAL A 366 3.42 41.88 82.71
N GLU A 367 3.71 42.44 83.90
CA GLU A 367 3.76 41.80 85.24
C GLU A 367 5.09 41.06 85.54
N HIS A 368 5.98 41.47 86.46
CA HIS A 368 5.82 42.11 87.78
C HIS A 368 6.92 43.13 88.13
N HIS A 369 6.52 44.01 89.06
CA HIS A 369 7.26 44.79 90.06
C HIS A 369 8.76 44.57 90.24
#